data_AF-A0A2N8LC19-F1
#
_entry.id   AF-A0A2N8LC19-F1
#
_cell.length_a   1.000
_cell.length_b   1.000
_cell.length_c   1.000
_cell.angle_alpha   90.00
_cell.angle_beta   90.00
_cell.angle_gamma   90.00
#
_symmetry.space_group_name_H-M   'P 1'
#
loop_
_entity.id
_entity.type
_entity.pdbx_description
1 polymer ?
#
loop_
_entity_poly.entity_id
_entity_poly.type
_entity_poly.pdbx_seq_one_letter_code
_entity_poly.pdbx_strand_id
1 'polypeptide(L)'
;MLLEISIKNFAIIEEISLNFENGMTVLTGETGAGKSIIIDAMNMMLGARASLDVIRHGAQKAEIEGFFSIDQKEELVSALEANGIAVEDELIIRRDLFANGRSVSRINGQMVNLSTLKEVGQFLVDIHGQHDQEELMRPAHHLAILDAFGDSHFQKTKESYQNTFDRYKNLRKAVLEKQKNAREHKERIDMLAFQIAEIEAVDLQAGEDVRLHAERDRLMNHKLIADTLTNAAVMLDNDELSSLANIRSSMNDLLALENYDPDYKQMASNISEAYYILEDVNKQLTDTIDNLDFDAGRLLEVESRLDIINSLTRKYGGTVDNLLDYYANIDKEYQLLTGSESSSQDLEVELKKEEKALVAQAADLSQQRHQLASLLEADIKKQLQDLYMEKADFKVQMTPSKFNRNGNEAVEFYISTNPGEGFKPLVKVASGGELSRLMLAIKASISSKADKTSIVFDEVDTGVSGRVAHAIAQKIYKIGQNSQVLAISHLPQVIAIADYQFYISKESKNDSTVSKARLLDKAERIEEIAKMIAGTDITETARQQARDLLENH
;
A
#
# COMPACT_ATOMS: atom_id res chain seq x y z
N MET A 1 31.47 -6.31 -21.23
CA MET A 1 32.49 -7.21 -20.62
C MET A 1 33.22 -6.46 -19.51
N LEU A 2 33.54 -7.11 -18.39
CA LEU A 2 34.47 -6.58 -17.39
C LEU A 2 35.91 -6.76 -17.90
N LEU A 3 36.66 -5.67 -18.07
CA LEU A 3 38.04 -5.67 -18.53
C LEU A 3 39.03 -5.73 -17.38
N GLU A 4 38.80 -4.92 -16.34
CA GLU A 4 39.67 -4.86 -15.17
C GLU A 4 38.84 -4.66 -13.90
N ILE A 5 39.29 -5.26 -12.79
CA ILE A 5 38.83 -4.90 -11.45
C ILE A 5 40.03 -4.57 -10.55
N SER A 6 39.96 -3.44 -9.87
CA SER A 6 40.90 -3.01 -8.83
C SER A 6 40.19 -2.94 -7.49
N ILE A 7 40.72 -3.65 -6.49
CA ILE A 7 40.18 -3.73 -5.13
C ILE A 7 41.26 -3.29 -4.14
N LYS A 8 40.93 -2.32 -3.28
CA LYS A 8 41.83 -1.81 -2.24
C LYS A 8 41.17 -1.82 -0.87
N ASN A 9 41.90 -2.31 0.14
CA ASN A 9 41.49 -2.31 1.55
C ASN A 9 40.12 -2.95 1.83
N PHE A 10 39.78 -4.03 1.13
CA PHE A 10 38.50 -4.74 1.26
C PHE A 10 38.72 -6.10 1.94
N ALA A 11 38.16 -6.30 3.12
CA ALA A 11 38.36 -7.47 3.97
C ALA A 11 39.86 -7.83 4.15
N ILE A 12 40.31 -8.97 3.63
CA ILE A 12 41.72 -9.40 3.69
C ILE A 12 42.57 -8.91 2.49
N ILE A 13 41.97 -8.20 1.54
CA ILE A 13 42.63 -7.65 0.36
C ILE A 13 43.22 -6.28 0.72
N GLU A 14 44.53 -6.14 0.56
CA GLU A 14 45.21 -4.83 0.65
C GLU A 14 45.11 -4.10 -0.70
N GLU A 15 45.57 -4.75 -1.77
CA GLU A 15 45.48 -4.27 -3.15
C GLU A 15 45.53 -5.46 -4.11
N ILE A 16 44.55 -5.57 -5.01
CA ILE A 16 44.50 -6.55 -6.10
C ILE A 16 44.01 -5.83 -7.37
N SER A 17 44.69 -6.08 -8.50
CA SER A 17 44.21 -5.76 -9.85
C SER A 17 44.12 -7.05 -10.66
N LEU A 18 43.00 -7.28 -11.34
CA LEU A 18 42.80 -8.43 -12.23
C LEU A 18 42.31 -7.94 -13.58
N ASN A 19 42.99 -8.38 -14.64
CA ASN A 19 42.59 -8.15 -16.02
C ASN A 19 41.91 -9.39 -16.55
N PHE A 20 40.74 -9.22 -17.15
CA PHE A 20 39.94 -10.32 -17.67
C PHE A 20 39.86 -10.26 -19.19
N GLU A 21 39.70 -11.44 -19.77
CA GLU A 21 39.52 -11.66 -21.20
C GLU A 21 38.14 -12.27 -21.47
N ASN A 22 37.75 -12.34 -22.74
CA ASN A 22 36.59 -13.12 -23.17
C ASN A 22 36.80 -14.62 -22.90
N GLY A 23 35.73 -15.37 -22.71
CA GLY A 23 35.79 -16.79 -22.38
C GLY A 23 35.55 -17.07 -20.90
N MET A 24 35.98 -18.24 -20.46
CA MET A 24 35.84 -18.72 -19.09
C MET A 24 37.13 -18.48 -18.30
N THR A 25 37.03 -17.63 -17.28
CA THR A 25 38.08 -17.41 -16.27
C THR A 25 37.72 -18.13 -14.98
N VAL A 26 38.65 -18.90 -14.43
CA VAL A 26 38.47 -19.60 -13.15
C VAL A 26 39.39 -19.01 -12.07
N LEU A 27 38.84 -18.84 -10.87
CA LEU A 27 39.55 -18.38 -9.66
C LEU A 27 39.79 -19.58 -8.73
N THR A 28 41.05 -19.97 -8.56
CA THR A 28 41.49 -21.08 -7.70
C THR A 28 42.33 -20.58 -6.53
N GLY A 29 42.64 -21.46 -5.57
CA GLY A 29 43.45 -21.13 -4.40
C GLY A 29 42.98 -21.79 -3.12
N GLU A 30 43.61 -21.46 -2.01
CA GLU A 30 43.30 -22.06 -0.71
C GLU A 30 41.94 -21.59 -0.15
N THR A 31 41.35 -22.38 0.75
CA THR A 31 40.11 -22.00 1.43
C THR A 31 40.31 -20.74 2.27
N GLY A 32 39.39 -19.79 2.10
CA GLY A 32 39.48 -18.47 2.73
C GLY A 32 40.58 -17.57 2.17
N ALA A 33 41.23 -17.90 1.05
CA ALA A 33 42.24 -17.06 0.39
C ALA A 33 41.69 -15.74 -0.19
N GLY A 34 40.36 -15.57 -0.18
CA GLY A 34 39.70 -14.36 -0.65
C GLY A 34 39.03 -14.48 -2.01
N LYS A 35 38.78 -15.72 -2.48
CA LYS A 35 38.06 -15.97 -3.74
C LYS A 35 36.65 -15.36 -3.70
N SER A 36 35.83 -15.74 -2.72
CA SER A 36 34.47 -15.18 -2.56
C SER A 36 34.49 -13.68 -2.23
N ILE A 37 35.57 -13.20 -1.58
CA ILE A 37 35.75 -11.76 -1.28
C ILE A 37 35.87 -10.93 -2.57
N ILE A 38 36.45 -11.48 -3.64
CA ILE A 38 36.48 -10.81 -4.95
C ILE A 38 35.07 -10.71 -5.55
N ILE A 39 34.26 -11.75 -5.44
CA ILE A 39 32.86 -11.72 -5.87
C ILE A 39 32.05 -10.73 -5.02
N ASP A 40 32.27 -10.71 -3.71
CA ASP A 40 31.64 -9.73 -2.80
C ASP A 40 32.01 -8.31 -3.20
N ALA A 41 33.27 -8.07 -3.57
CA ALA A 41 33.70 -6.77 -4.08
C ALA A 41 33.01 -6.42 -5.40
N MET A 42 32.87 -7.37 -6.33
CA MET A 42 32.10 -7.17 -7.57
C MET A 42 30.63 -6.82 -7.29
N ASN A 43 29.96 -7.58 -6.41
CA ASN A 43 28.60 -7.28 -5.96
C ASN A 43 28.49 -5.88 -5.37
N MET A 44 29.48 -5.49 -4.56
CA MET A 44 29.54 -4.16 -3.96
C MET A 44 29.71 -3.08 -5.04
N MET A 45 30.58 -3.28 -6.01
CA MET A 45 30.74 -2.36 -7.13
C MET A 45 29.44 -2.15 -7.91
N LEU A 46 28.60 -3.19 -8.03
CA LEU A 46 27.34 -3.18 -8.79
C LEU A 46 26.12 -2.70 -7.99
N GLY A 47 26.32 -2.18 -6.77
CA GLY A 47 25.25 -1.55 -5.99
C GLY A 47 24.63 -2.41 -4.89
N ALA A 48 25.27 -3.52 -4.48
CA ALA A 48 24.85 -4.26 -3.28
C ALA A 48 24.94 -3.39 -2.00
N ARG A 49 24.20 -3.73 -0.94
CA ARG A 49 24.29 -2.98 0.33
C ARG A 49 25.60 -3.30 1.04
N ALA A 50 26.30 -2.26 1.52
CA ALA A 50 27.54 -2.41 2.27
C ALA A 50 27.27 -2.63 3.75
N SER A 51 27.92 -3.64 4.36
CA SER A 51 28.15 -3.67 5.81
C SER A 51 29.50 -3.03 6.12
N LEU A 52 29.69 -2.52 7.35
CA LEU A 52 30.97 -1.94 7.77
C LEU A 52 32.08 -2.99 7.89
N ASP A 53 31.71 -4.25 8.09
CA ASP A 53 32.61 -5.38 8.32
C ASP A 53 33.44 -5.76 7.08
N VAL A 54 33.11 -5.20 5.90
CA VAL A 54 33.84 -5.42 4.65
C VAL A 54 35.10 -4.55 4.52
N ILE A 55 35.27 -3.53 5.37
CA ILE A 55 36.46 -2.66 5.33
C ILE A 55 37.61 -3.34 6.07
N ARG A 56 38.79 -3.40 5.45
CA ARG A 56 39.99 -4.00 6.07
C ARG A 56 40.29 -3.34 7.42
N HIS A 57 40.62 -4.15 8.42
CA HIS A 57 40.92 -3.64 9.75
C HIS A 57 42.08 -2.64 9.73
N GLY A 58 41.88 -1.47 10.34
CA GLY A 58 42.84 -0.37 10.36
C GLY A 58 42.77 0.58 9.15
N ALA A 59 42.00 0.26 8.10
CA ALA A 59 41.83 1.13 6.94
C ALA A 59 40.69 2.16 7.17
N GLN A 60 40.87 3.38 6.63
CA GLN A 60 39.83 4.42 6.70
C GLN A 60 38.74 4.26 5.63
N LYS A 61 39.08 3.61 4.51
CA LYS A 61 38.17 3.34 3.40
C LYS A 61 38.58 2.08 2.62
N ALA A 62 37.60 1.44 1.99
CA ALA A 62 37.79 0.46 0.93
C ALA A 62 37.42 1.09 -0.42
N GLU A 63 38.14 0.74 -1.48
CA GLU A 63 37.90 1.23 -2.85
C GLU A 63 37.75 0.04 -3.79
N ILE A 64 36.71 0.07 -4.61
CA ILE A 64 36.46 -0.95 -5.62
C ILE A 64 36.20 -0.22 -6.93
N GLU A 65 36.97 -0.55 -7.96
CA GLU A 65 36.88 0.08 -9.27
C GLU A 65 36.84 -1.02 -10.33
N GLY A 66 35.93 -0.89 -11.30
CA GLY A 66 35.82 -1.80 -12.42
C GLY A 66 35.75 -1.03 -13.72
N PHE A 67 36.49 -1.53 -14.69
CA PHE A 67 36.54 -1.02 -16.05
C PHE A 67 35.80 -1.98 -16.96
N PHE A 68 34.82 -1.47 -17.69
CA PHE A 68 33.94 -2.26 -18.56
C PHE A 68 34.03 -1.76 -19.99
N SER A 69 34.03 -2.68 -20.94
CA SER A 69 33.60 -2.39 -22.31
C SER A 69 32.11 -2.71 -22.40
N ILE A 70 31.30 -1.79 -22.95
CA ILE A 70 29.85 -1.95 -23.01
C ILE A 70 29.35 -2.01 -24.46
N ASP A 71 28.41 -2.90 -24.71
CA ASP A 71 27.60 -2.85 -25.93
C ASP A 71 26.50 -1.82 -25.69
N GLN A 72 26.35 -0.84 -26.59
CA GLN A 72 25.39 0.28 -26.47
C GLN A 72 23.93 -0.17 -26.66
N LYS A 73 23.43 -0.96 -25.71
CA LYS A 73 22.03 -1.40 -25.68
C LYS A 73 21.10 -0.28 -25.30
N GLU A 74 19.94 -0.21 -25.95
CA GLU A 74 18.96 0.85 -25.72
C GLU A 74 18.57 0.99 -24.24
N GLU A 75 18.42 -0.11 -23.48
CA GLU A 75 18.05 -0.04 -22.07
C GLU A 75 19.18 0.52 -21.18
N LEU A 76 20.42 0.12 -21.43
CA LEU A 76 21.59 0.62 -20.71
C LEU A 76 21.85 2.09 -21.05
N VAL A 77 21.76 2.44 -22.33
CA VAL A 77 21.86 3.83 -22.84
C VAL A 77 20.80 4.70 -22.18
N SER A 78 19.54 4.25 -22.17
CA SER A 78 18.43 4.98 -21.53
C SER A 78 18.66 5.18 -20.03
N ALA A 79 19.16 4.16 -19.33
CA ALA A 79 19.48 4.25 -17.90
C ALA A 79 20.61 5.24 -17.62
N LEU A 80 21.65 5.30 -18.47
CA LEU A 80 22.75 6.26 -18.35
C LEU A 80 22.27 7.69 -18.65
N GLU A 81 21.54 7.90 -19.74
CA GLU A 81 21.02 9.20 -20.16
C GLU A 81 20.03 9.79 -19.16
N ALA A 82 19.12 8.98 -18.61
CA ALA A 82 18.16 9.40 -17.59
C ALA A 82 18.85 9.94 -16.32
N ASN A 83 20.09 9.53 -16.08
CA ASN A 83 20.91 9.97 -14.95
C ASN A 83 21.99 11.00 -15.34
N GLY A 84 21.99 11.49 -16.59
CA GLY A 84 22.91 12.52 -17.08
C GLY A 84 24.35 12.04 -17.31
N ILE A 85 24.55 10.73 -17.45
CA ILE A 85 25.86 10.10 -17.69
C ILE A 85 26.07 10.00 -19.20
N ALA A 86 27.23 10.44 -19.69
CA ALA A 86 27.58 10.34 -21.11
C ALA A 86 27.75 8.86 -21.51
N VAL A 87 27.20 8.52 -22.67
CA VAL A 87 27.29 7.17 -23.25
C VAL A 87 28.59 7.07 -24.04
N GLU A 88 29.45 6.17 -23.61
CA GLU A 88 30.74 5.84 -24.24
C GLU A 88 30.83 4.32 -24.41
N ASP A 89 31.78 3.82 -25.21
CA ASP A 89 31.98 2.37 -25.38
C ASP A 89 32.63 1.73 -24.13
N GLU A 90 33.09 2.56 -23.21
CA GLU A 90 33.77 2.18 -21.99
C GLU A 90 33.08 2.81 -20.76
N LEU A 91 33.03 2.06 -19.67
CA LEU A 91 32.41 2.49 -18.43
C LEU A 91 33.32 2.18 -17.25
N ILE A 92 33.64 3.20 -16.45
CA ILE A 92 34.37 3.06 -15.19
C ILE A 92 33.37 3.22 -14.04
N ILE A 93 33.19 2.16 -13.28
CA ILE A 93 32.39 2.18 -12.05
C ILE A 93 33.34 2.15 -10.86
N ARG A 94 33.18 3.11 -9.96
CA ARG A 94 33.97 3.20 -8.73
C ARG A 94 33.07 3.33 -7.51
N ARG A 95 33.35 2.56 -6.46
CA ARG A 95 32.69 2.67 -5.17
C ARG A 95 33.71 2.78 -4.03
N ASP A 96 33.61 3.89 -3.29
CA ASP A 96 34.38 4.11 -2.06
C ASP A 96 33.48 3.87 -0.84
N LEU A 97 33.90 2.99 0.07
CA LEU A 97 33.24 2.72 1.34
C LEU A 97 34.09 3.27 2.49
N PHE A 98 33.54 4.17 3.30
CA PHE A 98 34.25 4.78 4.41
C PHE A 98 33.89 4.12 5.74
N ALA A 99 34.85 4.03 6.67
CA ALA A 99 34.66 3.44 7.99
C ALA A 99 33.60 4.14 8.85
N ASN A 100 33.22 5.37 8.50
CA ASN A 100 32.14 6.11 9.14
C ASN A 100 30.73 5.78 8.60
N GLY A 101 30.60 4.79 7.72
CA GLY A 101 29.33 4.37 7.13
C GLY A 101 28.93 5.11 5.85
N ARG A 102 29.70 6.13 5.43
CA ARG A 102 29.45 6.82 4.15
C ARG A 102 29.88 5.92 2.99
N SER A 103 29.04 5.81 1.96
CA SER A 103 29.35 5.16 0.68
C SER A 103 29.25 6.20 -0.43
N VAL A 104 30.23 6.25 -1.33
CA VAL A 104 30.22 7.13 -2.50
C VAL A 104 30.38 6.28 -3.75
N SER A 105 29.43 6.39 -4.66
CA SER A 105 29.42 5.67 -5.93
C SER A 105 29.63 6.64 -7.08
N ARG A 106 30.44 6.25 -8.07
CA ARG A 106 30.70 7.02 -9.28
C ARG A 106 30.62 6.16 -10.53
N ILE A 107 30.14 6.75 -11.62
CA ILE A 107 30.14 6.19 -12.97
C ILE A 107 30.78 7.24 -13.87
N ASN A 108 31.86 6.88 -14.60
CA ASN A 108 32.67 7.80 -15.42
C ASN A 108 33.04 9.10 -14.67
N GLY A 109 33.37 8.98 -13.38
CA GLY A 109 33.74 10.10 -12.51
C GLY A 109 32.56 10.92 -11.94
N GLN A 110 31.34 10.76 -12.43
CA GLN A 110 30.15 11.44 -11.91
C GLN A 110 29.58 10.71 -10.69
N MET A 111 29.16 11.46 -9.66
CA MET A 111 28.55 10.87 -8.46
C MET A 111 27.11 10.41 -8.74
N VAL A 112 26.82 9.16 -8.37
CA VAL A 112 25.48 8.57 -8.53
C VAL A 112 24.97 8.03 -7.19
N ASN A 113 23.65 7.96 -7.06
CA ASN A 113 23.04 7.30 -5.91
C ASN A 113 23.10 5.75 -6.06
N LEU A 114 22.81 5.02 -4.99
CA LEU A 114 22.90 3.56 -4.98
C LEU A 114 21.84 2.90 -5.89
N SER A 115 20.66 3.49 -6.03
CA SER A 115 19.60 2.97 -6.91
C SER A 115 20.01 3.02 -8.38
N THR A 116 20.58 4.13 -8.84
CA THR A 116 21.13 4.30 -10.19
C THR A 116 22.27 3.31 -10.42
N LEU A 117 23.19 3.16 -9.46
CA LEU A 117 24.28 2.19 -9.58
C LEU A 117 23.75 0.75 -9.72
N LYS A 118 22.72 0.39 -8.96
CA LYS A 118 22.08 -0.93 -9.04
C LYS A 118 21.37 -1.14 -10.37
N GLU A 119 20.69 -0.11 -10.87
CA GLU A 119 20.01 -0.12 -12.17
C GLU A 119 20.99 -0.28 -13.33
N VAL A 120 22.13 0.40 -13.31
CA VAL A 120 23.17 0.23 -14.34
C VAL A 120 23.87 -1.13 -14.18
N GLY A 121 24.20 -1.52 -12.95
CA GLY A 121 24.93 -2.75 -12.64
C GLY A 121 24.24 -4.02 -13.14
N GLN A 122 22.90 -4.07 -13.14
CA GLN A 122 22.11 -5.22 -13.59
C GLN A 122 22.33 -5.61 -15.06
N PHE A 123 22.82 -4.66 -15.88
CA PHE A 123 23.10 -4.87 -17.30
C PHE A 123 24.54 -5.31 -17.57
N LEU A 124 25.47 -5.09 -16.64
CA LEU A 124 26.91 -5.27 -16.87
C LEU A 124 27.40 -6.67 -16.48
N VAL A 125 27.01 -7.13 -15.29
CA VAL A 125 27.47 -8.39 -14.70
C VAL A 125 26.30 -9.07 -13.99
N ASP A 126 26.13 -10.36 -14.25
CA ASP A 126 25.18 -11.23 -13.53
C ASP A 126 25.92 -12.13 -12.55
N ILE A 127 25.73 -11.91 -11.26
CA ILE A 127 26.47 -12.66 -10.23
C ILE A 127 25.59 -13.78 -9.67
N HIS A 128 25.91 -15.01 -10.05
CA HIS A 128 25.30 -16.23 -9.54
C HIS A 128 26.03 -16.69 -8.28
N GLY A 129 25.46 -16.38 -7.12
CA GLY A 129 25.97 -16.85 -5.83
C GLY A 129 24.86 -17.17 -4.85
N GLN A 130 25.17 -17.19 -3.55
CA GLN A 130 24.20 -17.52 -2.49
C GLN A 130 22.94 -16.63 -2.54
N HIS A 131 23.06 -15.36 -2.93
CA HIS A 131 21.91 -14.45 -2.99
C HIS A 131 20.90 -14.79 -4.11
N ASP A 132 21.38 -15.28 -5.26
CA ASP A 132 20.53 -15.71 -6.38
C ASP A 132 19.70 -16.95 -6.04
N GLN A 133 20.27 -17.84 -5.20
CA GLN A 133 19.54 -18.96 -4.65
C GLN A 133 18.36 -18.47 -3.82
N GLU A 134 18.53 -17.41 -3.03
CA GLU A 134 17.42 -16.83 -2.26
C GLU A 134 16.33 -16.24 -3.15
N GLU A 135 16.68 -15.59 -4.26
CA GLU A 135 15.71 -15.00 -5.19
C GLU A 135 14.86 -16.07 -5.87
N LEU A 136 15.48 -17.14 -6.38
CA LEU A 136 14.75 -18.24 -7.01
C LEU A 136 13.91 -19.05 -6.01
N MET A 137 14.26 -19.01 -4.72
CA MET A 137 13.46 -19.61 -3.65
C MET A 137 12.28 -18.73 -3.21
N ARG A 138 12.08 -17.55 -3.79
CA ARG A 138 10.93 -16.67 -3.50
C ARG A 138 9.90 -16.72 -4.64
N PRO A 139 8.69 -17.24 -4.40
CA PRO A 139 7.63 -17.31 -5.41
C PRO A 139 7.26 -15.97 -6.05
N ALA A 140 7.43 -14.86 -5.31
CA ALA A 140 7.17 -13.51 -5.81
C ALA A 140 8.02 -13.14 -7.06
N HIS A 141 9.18 -13.77 -7.24
CA HIS A 141 10.08 -13.49 -8.36
C HIS A 141 9.84 -14.42 -9.57
N HIS A 142 9.14 -15.54 -9.40
CA HIS A 142 8.94 -16.54 -10.46
C HIS A 142 8.21 -15.98 -11.67
N LEU A 143 7.26 -15.06 -11.45
CA LEU A 143 6.56 -14.37 -12.54
C LEU A 143 7.51 -13.52 -13.39
N ALA A 144 8.41 -12.77 -12.76
CA ALA A 144 9.37 -11.95 -13.47
C ALA A 144 10.35 -12.80 -14.27
N ILE A 145 10.77 -13.93 -13.69
CA ILE A 145 11.67 -14.90 -14.34
C ILE A 145 11.02 -15.53 -15.58
N LEU A 146 9.76 -15.95 -15.48
CA LEU A 146 9.03 -16.48 -16.62
C LEU A 146 8.84 -15.41 -17.71
N ASP A 147 8.42 -14.21 -17.31
CA ASP A 147 8.20 -13.11 -18.24
C ASP A 147 9.49 -12.69 -18.96
N ALA A 148 10.66 -12.82 -18.32
CA ALA A 148 11.96 -12.55 -18.94
C ALA A 148 12.34 -13.57 -20.03
N PHE A 149 11.71 -14.75 -20.04
CA PHE A 149 11.88 -15.75 -21.09
C PHE A 149 11.06 -15.43 -22.36
N GLY A 150 10.14 -14.46 -22.26
CA GLY A 150 9.31 -13.98 -23.36
C GLY A 150 10.10 -13.10 -24.34
N ASP A 151 9.70 -13.17 -25.61
CA ASP A 151 10.28 -12.36 -26.68
C ASP A 151 9.79 -10.91 -26.67
N SER A 152 10.26 -10.11 -27.64
CA SER A 152 9.85 -8.71 -27.79
C SER A 152 8.35 -8.56 -28.07
N HIS A 153 7.70 -9.56 -28.66
CA HIS A 153 6.25 -9.57 -28.86
C HIS A 153 5.52 -9.72 -27.53
N PHE A 154 5.93 -10.67 -26.70
CA PHE A 154 5.40 -10.86 -25.35
C PHE A 154 5.55 -9.60 -24.48
N GLN A 155 6.71 -8.94 -24.51
CA GLN A 155 6.91 -7.71 -23.74
C GLN A 155 5.95 -6.59 -24.16
N LYS A 156 5.67 -6.44 -25.46
CA LYS A 156 4.68 -5.47 -25.96
C LYS A 156 3.26 -5.79 -25.51
N THR A 157 2.87 -7.08 -25.50
CA THR A 157 1.57 -7.51 -24.96
C THR A 157 1.45 -7.15 -23.48
N LYS A 158 2.49 -7.43 -22.70
CA LYS A 158 2.56 -7.11 -21.26
C LYS A 158 2.48 -5.61 -21.00
N GLU A 159 3.18 -4.79 -21.77
CA GLU A 159 3.14 -3.33 -21.65
C GLU A 159 1.74 -2.77 -21.99
N SER A 160 1.12 -3.28 -23.07
CA SER A 160 -0.25 -2.93 -23.44
C SER A 160 -1.23 -3.24 -22.31
N TYR A 161 -1.11 -4.42 -21.68
CA TYR A 161 -1.90 -4.79 -20.51
C TYR A 161 -1.68 -3.84 -19.33
N GLN A 162 -0.43 -3.51 -19.01
CA GLN A 162 -0.07 -2.60 -17.91
C GLN A 162 -0.73 -1.22 -18.09
N ASN A 163 -0.67 -0.67 -19.30
CA ASN A 163 -1.28 0.61 -19.63
C ASN A 163 -2.81 0.59 -19.47
N THR A 164 -3.47 -0.49 -19.90
CA THR A 164 -4.93 -0.67 -19.71
C THR A 164 -5.28 -0.85 -18.24
N PHE A 165 -4.50 -1.60 -17.47
CA PHE A 165 -4.71 -1.77 -16.03
C PHE A 165 -4.59 -0.44 -15.28
N ASP A 166 -3.58 0.36 -15.60
CA ASP A 166 -3.36 1.67 -14.97
C ASP A 166 -4.50 2.65 -15.32
N ARG A 167 -5.01 2.65 -16.56
CA ARG A 167 -6.23 3.40 -16.94
C ARG A 167 -7.46 2.92 -16.19
N TYR A 168 -7.73 1.61 -16.17
CA TYR A 168 -8.86 1.01 -15.45
C TYR A 168 -8.84 1.37 -13.97
N LYS A 169 -7.68 1.28 -13.32
CA LYS A 169 -7.52 1.61 -11.89
C LYS A 169 -7.86 3.08 -11.61
N ASN A 170 -7.38 3.99 -12.44
CA ASN A 170 -7.66 5.42 -12.30
C ASN A 170 -9.13 5.74 -12.53
N LEU A 171 -9.73 5.17 -13.58
CA LEU A 171 -11.14 5.37 -13.90
C LEU A 171 -12.07 4.78 -12.83
N ARG A 172 -11.75 3.59 -12.31
CA ARG A 172 -12.49 2.97 -11.20
C ARG A 172 -12.44 3.82 -9.94
N LYS A 173 -11.29 4.43 -9.64
CA LYS A 173 -11.16 5.36 -8.51
C LYS A 173 -12.04 6.59 -8.70
N ALA A 174 -12.02 7.19 -9.90
CA ALA A 174 -12.86 8.35 -10.22
C ALA A 174 -14.36 8.05 -10.13
N VAL A 175 -14.81 6.88 -10.61
CA VAL A 175 -16.20 6.43 -10.49
C VAL A 175 -16.60 6.25 -9.03
N LEU A 176 -15.76 5.61 -8.20
CA LEU A 176 -16.04 5.42 -6.77
C LEU A 176 -16.12 6.74 -6.00
N GLU A 177 -15.22 7.68 -6.26
CA GLU A 177 -15.26 9.02 -5.65
C GLU A 177 -16.54 9.76 -6.05
N LYS A 178 -16.92 9.68 -7.32
CA LYS A 178 -18.15 10.33 -7.81
C LYS A 178 -19.42 9.70 -7.26
N GLN A 179 -19.49 8.36 -7.16
CA GLN A 179 -20.63 7.66 -6.56
C GLN A 179 -20.76 7.99 -5.07
N LYS A 180 -19.65 8.12 -4.35
CA LYS A 180 -19.65 8.55 -2.95
C LYS A 180 -20.21 9.97 -2.82
N ASN A 181 -19.70 10.91 -3.63
CA ASN A 181 -20.18 12.29 -3.63
C ASN A 181 -21.68 12.35 -4.00
N ALA A 182 -22.11 11.62 -5.04
CA ALA A 182 -23.51 11.58 -5.44
C ALA A 182 -24.44 11.05 -4.34
N ARG A 183 -23.99 10.06 -3.56
CA ARG A 183 -24.74 9.54 -2.41
C ARG A 183 -24.84 10.59 -1.30
N GLU A 184 -23.75 11.24 -0.94
CA GLU A 184 -23.74 12.31 0.07
C GLU A 184 -24.61 13.50 -0.38
N HIS A 185 -24.56 13.86 -1.66
CA HIS A 185 -25.42 14.89 -2.25
C HIS A 185 -26.90 14.50 -2.18
N LYS A 186 -27.26 13.26 -2.51
CA LYS A 186 -28.64 12.79 -2.43
C LYS A 186 -29.16 12.78 -0.99
N GLU A 187 -28.38 12.27 -0.04
CA GLU A 187 -28.73 12.28 1.38
C GLU A 187 -28.93 13.71 1.89
N ARG A 188 -28.12 14.68 1.42
CA ARG A 188 -28.28 16.10 1.72
C ARG A 188 -29.54 16.69 1.09
N ILE A 189 -29.82 16.40 -0.18
CA ILE A 189 -31.03 16.85 -0.89
C ILE A 189 -32.29 16.33 -0.18
N ASP A 190 -32.34 15.05 0.17
CA ASP A 190 -33.48 14.44 0.86
C ASP A 190 -33.72 15.07 2.24
N MET A 191 -32.63 15.36 2.98
CA MET A 191 -32.69 16.04 4.27
C MET A 191 -33.22 17.48 4.13
N LEU A 192 -32.68 18.25 3.18
CA LEU A 192 -33.10 19.63 2.92
C LEU A 192 -34.57 19.68 2.47
N ALA A 193 -35.00 18.77 1.58
CA ALA A 193 -36.39 18.68 1.14
C ALA A 193 -37.36 18.41 2.29
N PHE A 194 -36.98 17.53 3.22
CA PHE A 194 -37.79 17.25 4.41
C PHE A 194 -37.90 18.48 5.32
N GLN A 195 -36.81 19.19 5.56
CA GLN A 195 -36.78 20.40 6.40
C GLN A 195 -37.59 21.54 5.77
N ILE A 196 -37.46 21.77 4.46
CA ILE A 196 -38.22 22.75 3.68
C ILE A 196 -39.72 22.46 3.81
N ALA A 197 -40.14 21.22 3.54
CA ALA A 197 -41.55 20.83 3.61
C ALA A 197 -42.13 20.96 5.03
N GLU A 198 -41.35 20.67 6.07
CA GLU A 198 -41.80 20.80 7.46
C GLU A 198 -41.97 22.26 7.88
N ILE A 199 -41.09 23.16 7.43
CA ILE A 199 -41.19 24.60 7.73
C ILE A 199 -42.32 25.26 6.91
N GLU A 200 -42.45 24.92 5.63
CA GLU A 200 -43.52 25.43 4.76
C GLU A 200 -44.91 25.05 5.26
N ALA A 201 -45.08 23.84 5.79
CA ALA A 201 -46.38 23.35 6.26
C ALA A 201 -46.96 24.20 7.42
N VAL A 202 -46.13 24.94 8.14
CA VAL A 202 -46.56 25.76 9.29
C VAL A 202 -46.91 27.20 8.91
N ASP A 203 -46.46 27.67 7.74
CA ASP A 203 -46.73 29.02 7.23
C ASP A 203 -46.46 30.10 8.29
N LEU A 204 -45.19 30.20 8.71
CA LEU A 204 -44.74 31.12 9.75
C LEU A 204 -44.68 32.56 9.22
N GLN A 205 -45.16 33.51 10.02
CA GLN A 205 -45.02 34.93 9.71
C GLN A 205 -43.99 35.63 10.60
N ALA A 206 -43.26 36.58 10.04
CA ALA A 206 -42.29 37.38 10.80
C ALA A 206 -42.97 38.12 11.96
N GLY A 207 -42.39 38.02 13.16
CA GLY A 207 -42.94 38.59 14.40
C GLY A 207 -44.28 38.00 14.87
N GLU A 208 -44.71 36.85 14.33
CA GLU A 208 -45.97 36.20 14.73
C GLU A 208 -45.96 35.74 16.19
N ASP A 209 -44.84 35.17 16.65
CA ASP A 209 -44.64 34.72 18.03
C ASP A 209 -44.76 35.86 19.03
N VAL A 210 -44.13 37.00 18.76
CA VAL A 210 -44.19 38.19 19.62
C VAL A 210 -45.63 38.69 19.74
N ARG A 211 -46.37 38.74 18.63
CA ARG A 211 -47.76 39.17 18.61
C ARG A 211 -48.67 38.20 19.37
N LEU A 212 -48.52 36.90 19.15
CA LEU A 212 -49.34 35.87 19.80
C LEU A 212 -49.05 35.78 21.30
N HIS A 213 -47.79 35.96 21.74
CA HIS A 213 -47.46 36.03 23.16
C HIS A 213 -48.13 37.23 23.85
N ALA A 214 -48.09 38.42 23.22
CA ALA A 214 -48.77 39.59 23.75
C ALA A 214 -50.30 39.42 23.80
N GLU A 215 -50.89 38.78 22.78
CA GLU A 215 -52.31 38.45 22.74
C GLU A 215 -52.70 37.43 23.82
N ARG A 216 -51.91 36.37 24.00
CA ARG A 216 -52.09 35.36 25.05
C ARG A 216 -52.04 35.99 26.43
N ASP A 217 -51.03 36.81 26.71
CA ASP A 217 -50.87 37.43 28.04
C ASP A 217 -52.06 38.33 28.37
N ARG A 218 -52.58 39.07 27.38
CA ARG A 218 -53.81 39.83 27.52
C ARG A 218 -55.00 38.91 27.83
N LEU A 219 -55.23 37.87 27.03
CA LEU A 219 -56.35 36.94 27.21
C LEU A 219 -56.28 36.18 28.55
N MET A 220 -55.09 35.77 29.00
CA MET A 220 -54.88 35.13 30.30
C MET A 220 -55.22 36.08 31.46
N ASN A 221 -54.84 37.35 31.36
CA ASN A 221 -55.22 38.35 32.37
C ASN A 221 -56.74 38.53 32.43
N HIS A 222 -57.40 38.61 31.27
CA HIS A 222 -58.87 38.67 31.19
C HIS A 222 -59.52 37.42 31.80
N LYS A 223 -59.00 36.22 31.53
CA LYS A 223 -59.45 34.97 32.13
C LYS A 223 -59.33 35.00 33.65
N LEU A 224 -58.15 35.39 34.17
CA LEU A 224 -57.91 35.46 35.61
C LEU A 224 -58.89 36.43 36.29
N ILE A 225 -59.15 37.59 35.68
CA ILE A 225 -60.12 38.56 36.18
C ILE A 225 -61.53 37.96 36.19
N ALA A 226 -61.96 37.36 35.08
CA ALA A 226 -63.30 36.75 34.96
C ALA A 226 -63.50 35.61 35.96
N ASP A 227 -62.54 34.69 36.07
CA ASP A 227 -62.57 33.57 37.03
C ASP A 227 -62.61 34.09 38.48
N THR A 228 -61.81 35.11 38.80
CA THR A 228 -61.75 35.67 40.16
C THR A 228 -63.04 36.40 40.55
N LEU A 229 -63.61 37.21 39.64
CA LEU A 229 -64.86 37.91 39.87
C LEU A 229 -66.03 36.93 40.00
N THR A 230 -66.09 35.92 39.13
CA THR A 230 -67.11 34.86 39.19
C THR A 230 -67.04 34.11 40.52
N ASN A 231 -65.83 33.74 40.96
CA ASN A 231 -65.64 33.12 42.27
C ASN A 231 -66.09 34.02 43.43
N ALA A 232 -65.81 35.33 43.36
CA ALA A 232 -66.24 36.28 44.40
C ALA A 232 -67.77 36.42 44.45
N ALA A 233 -68.44 36.50 43.29
CA ALA A 233 -69.91 36.56 43.20
C ALA A 233 -70.56 35.29 43.78
N VAL A 234 -70.06 34.11 43.40
CA VAL A 234 -70.53 32.82 43.96
C VAL A 234 -70.34 32.74 45.48
N MET A 235 -69.25 33.26 46.03
CA MET A 235 -69.05 33.23 47.50
C MET A 235 -70.02 34.16 48.27
N LEU A 236 -70.46 35.25 47.64
CA LEU A 236 -71.43 36.18 48.24
C LEU A 236 -72.86 35.64 48.11
N ASP A 237 -73.19 35.06 46.96
CA ASP A 237 -74.53 34.56 46.67
C ASP A 237 -74.47 33.27 45.85
N ASN A 238 -74.83 32.15 46.49
CA ASN A 238 -74.88 30.81 45.89
C ASN A 238 -76.08 30.04 46.43
N ASP A 239 -76.67 29.18 45.60
CA ASP A 239 -77.90 28.45 45.87
C ASP A 239 -77.78 27.49 47.07
N GLU A 240 -76.57 26.98 47.38
CA GLU A 240 -76.35 26.04 48.50
C GLU A 240 -75.94 26.73 49.82
N LEU A 241 -75.18 27.82 49.76
CA LEU A 241 -74.61 28.52 50.92
C LEU A 241 -74.39 30.01 50.60
N SER A 242 -75.47 30.80 50.61
CA SER A 242 -75.39 32.24 50.35
C SER A 242 -75.04 33.03 51.62
N SER A 243 -73.89 33.69 51.60
CA SER A 243 -73.45 34.61 52.66
C SER A 243 -74.46 35.74 52.84
N LEU A 244 -74.96 36.29 51.73
CA LEU A 244 -75.99 37.33 51.72
C LEU A 244 -77.32 36.84 52.30
N ALA A 245 -77.76 35.61 51.98
CA ALA A 245 -78.99 35.06 52.53
C ALA A 245 -78.91 34.86 54.06
N ASN A 246 -77.77 34.39 54.58
CA ASN A 246 -77.54 34.23 56.01
C ASN A 246 -77.54 35.58 56.76
N ILE A 247 -76.93 36.61 56.14
CA ILE A 247 -76.95 37.99 56.68
C ILE A 247 -78.37 38.55 56.63
N ARG A 248 -79.12 38.32 55.54
CA ARG A 248 -80.53 38.75 55.40
C ARG A 248 -81.42 38.10 56.46
N SER A 249 -81.25 36.81 56.75
CA SER A 249 -81.98 36.12 57.81
C SER A 249 -81.65 36.72 59.18
N SER A 250 -80.36 36.92 59.47
CA SER A 250 -79.90 37.53 60.72
C SER A 250 -80.42 38.96 60.89
N MET A 251 -80.49 39.72 59.80
CA MET A 251 -81.09 41.06 59.77
C MET A 251 -82.58 41.01 60.13
N ASN A 252 -83.35 40.10 59.53
CA ASN A 252 -84.78 39.97 59.80
C ASN A 252 -85.07 39.60 61.26
N ASP A 253 -84.27 38.69 61.83
CA ASP A 253 -84.39 38.28 63.24
C ASP A 253 -84.07 39.44 64.20
N LEU A 254 -83.05 40.24 63.92
CA LEU A 254 -82.71 41.43 64.73
C LEU A 254 -83.73 42.57 64.59
N LEU A 255 -84.30 42.77 63.40
CA LEU A 255 -85.38 43.74 63.18
C LEU A 255 -86.63 43.41 64.01
N ALA A 256 -86.95 42.12 64.19
CA ALA A 256 -88.06 41.69 65.04
C ALA A 256 -87.86 42.08 66.52
N LEU A 257 -86.60 42.31 66.95
CA LEU A 257 -86.23 42.69 68.32
C LEU A 257 -86.08 44.21 68.53
N GLU A 258 -86.18 45.03 67.48
CA GLU A 258 -85.87 46.48 67.51
C GLU A 258 -86.67 47.24 68.59
N ASN A 259 -87.93 46.87 68.82
CA ASN A 259 -88.82 47.57 69.75
C ASN A 259 -88.63 47.18 71.22
N TYR A 260 -87.77 46.21 71.52
CA TYR A 260 -87.56 45.71 72.88
C TYR A 260 -86.43 46.42 73.63
N ASP A 261 -85.36 46.84 72.94
CA ASP A 261 -84.21 47.54 73.54
C ASP A 261 -83.47 48.43 72.52
N PRO A 262 -83.05 49.67 72.90
CA PRO A 262 -82.24 50.54 72.04
C PRO A 262 -80.94 49.90 71.50
N ASP A 263 -80.30 48.99 72.23
CA ASP A 263 -79.08 48.32 71.78
C ASP A 263 -79.37 47.37 70.62
N TYR A 264 -80.51 46.65 70.65
CA TYR A 264 -80.94 45.79 69.53
C TYR A 264 -81.31 46.62 68.30
N LYS A 265 -81.89 47.80 68.49
CA LYS A 265 -82.15 48.73 67.40
C LYS A 265 -80.87 49.18 66.69
N GLN A 266 -79.81 49.47 67.45
CA GLN A 266 -78.51 49.79 66.87
C GLN A 266 -77.91 48.59 66.11
N MET A 267 -78.02 47.37 66.65
CA MET A 267 -77.55 46.15 65.97
C MET A 267 -78.31 45.87 64.67
N ALA A 268 -79.65 46.03 64.68
CA ALA A 268 -80.50 45.86 63.50
C ALA A 268 -80.18 46.89 62.41
N SER A 269 -79.92 48.15 62.79
CA SER A 269 -79.48 49.20 61.87
C SER A 269 -78.13 48.85 61.23
N ASN A 270 -77.15 48.42 62.02
CA ASN A 270 -75.80 48.10 61.54
C ASN A 270 -75.79 46.91 60.57
N ILE A 271 -76.54 45.83 60.88
CA ILE A 271 -76.60 44.66 60.00
C ILE A 271 -77.39 44.94 58.72
N SER A 272 -78.40 45.83 58.78
CA SER A 272 -79.15 46.25 57.60
C SER A 272 -78.29 47.08 56.64
N GLU A 273 -77.49 48.01 57.18
CA GLU A 273 -76.53 48.78 56.38
C GLU A 273 -75.49 47.87 55.72
N ALA A 274 -74.89 46.94 56.48
CA ALA A 274 -73.94 45.96 55.95
C ALA A 274 -74.56 45.06 54.87
N TYR A 275 -75.81 44.61 55.06
CA TYR A 275 -76.52 43.81 54.07
C TYR A 275 -76.69 44.54 52.73
N TYR A 276 -77.20 45.78 52.74
CA TYR A 276 -77.43 46.53 51.50
C TYR A 276 -76.11 46.91 50.80
N ILE A 277 -75.04 47.18 51.55
CA ILE A 277 -73.71 47.40 50.97
C ILE A 277 -73.22 46.14 50.24
N LEU A 278 -73.33 44.97 50.87
CA LEU A 278 -72.89 43.71 50.27
C LEU A 278 -73.77 43.30 49.08
N GLU A 279 -75.08 43.57 49.14
CA GLU A 279 -76.02 43.33 48.03
C GLU A 279 -75.68 44.21 46.81
N ASP A 280 -75.36 45.49 47.03
CA ASP A 280 -74.93 46.39 45.96
C ASP A 280 -73.60 45.95 45.35
N VAL A 281 -72.62 45.53 46.17
CA VAL A 281 -71.35 44.97 45.68
C VAL A 281 -71.59 43.70 44.87
N ASN A 282 -72.45 42.79 45.31
CA ASN A 282 -72.77 41.58 44.56
C ASN A 282 -73.42 41.90 43.21
N LYS A 283 -74.34 42.88 43.19
CA LYS A 283 -74.95 43.36 41.95
C LYS A 283 -73.92 43.96 40.99
N GLN A 284 -73.01 44.79 41.50
CA GLN A 284 -71.92 45.36 40.70
C GLN A 284 -70.98 44.27 40.15
N LEU A 285 -70.70 43.21 40.93
CA LEU A 285 -69.91 42.06 40.48
C LEU A 285 -70.60 41.34 39.32
N THR A 286 -71.89 41.00 39.47
CA THR A 286 -72.67 40.33 38.42
C THR A 286 -72.77 41.20 37.15
N ASP A 287 -73.06 42.49 37.29
CA ASP A 287 -73.10 43.42 36.15
C ASP A 287 -71.73 43.51 35.45
N THR A 288 -70.63 43.44 36.20
CA THR A 288 -69.26 43.45 35.63
C THR A 288 -68.95 42.15 34.90
N ILE A 289 -69.36 41.00 35.45
CA ILE A 289 -69.20 39.67 34.83
C ILE A 289 -70.00 39.58 33.53
N ASP A 290 -71.24 40.04 33.51
CA ASP A 290 -72.09 40.01 32.31
C ASP A 290 -71.56 40.89 31.18
N ASN A 291 -70.81 41.95 31.51
CA ASN A 291 -70.14 42.83 30.56
C ASN A 291 -68.70 42.41 30.20
N LEU A 292 -68.17 41.36 30.82
CA LEU A 292 -66.83 40.84 30.54
C LEU A 292 -66.85 39.99 29.27
N ASP A 293 -66.39 40.59 28.17
CA ASP A 293 -66.22 39.91 26.87
C ASP A 293 -64.92 39.08 26.88
N PHE A 294 -64.98 37.88 27.48
CA PHE A 294 -63.87 36.91 27.47
C PHE A 294 -64.10 35.82 26.42
N ASP A 295 -63.24 35.79 25.40
CA ASP A 295 -63.23 34.74 24.38
C ASP A 295 -62.29 33.59 24.74
N ALA A 296 -62.84 32.56 25.37
CA ALA A 296 -62.11 31.34 25.71
C ALA A 296 -61.65 30.55 24.48
N GLY A 297 -62.38 30.63 23.37
CA GLY A 297 -62.04 29.95 22.12
C GLY A 297 -60.78 30.54 21.52
N ARG A 298 -60.69 31.87 21.49
CA ARG A 298 -59.52 32.58 20.98
C ARG A 298 -58.26 32.28 21.79
N LEU A 299 -58.35 32.17 23.12
CA LEU A 299 -57.20 31.80 23.95
C LEU A 299 -56.65 30.41 23.58
N LEU A 300 -57.53 29.42 23.37
CA LEU A 300 -57.12 28.07 22.97
C LEU A 300 -56.49 28.03 21.57
N GLU A 301 -57.01 28.82 20.62
CA GLU A 301 -56.41 28.95 19.29
C GLU A 301 -54.99 29.54 19.36
N VAL A 302 -54.81 30.59 20.15
CA VAL A 302 -53.51 31.26 20.33
C VAL A 302 -52.51 30.30 21.01
N GLU A 303 -52.91 29.58 22.05
CA GLU A 303 -52.06 28.58 22.71
C GLU A 303 -51.68 27.44 21.75
N SER A 304 -52.63 26.91 20.99
CA SER A 304 -52.36 25.85 20.01
C SER A 304 -51.40 26.31 18.91
N ARG A 305 -51.55 27.53 18.40
CA ARG A 305 -50.63 28.10 17.40
C ARG A 305 -49.23 28.31 17.98
N LEU A 306 -49.12 28.82 19.21
CA LEU A 306 -47.85 29.00 19.90
C LEU A 306 -47.14 27.65 20.15
N ASP A 307 -47.87 26.58 20.46
CA ASP A 307 -47.29 25.25 20.64
C ASP A 307 -46.67 24.70 19.35
N ILE A 308 -47.35 24.88 18.22
CA ILE A 308 -46.81 24.53 16.90
C ILE A 308 -45.51 25.31 16.64
N ILE A 309 -45.53 26.64 16.82
CA ILE A 309 -44.35 27.50 16.65
C ILE A 309 -43.20 27.05 17.56
N ASN A 310 -43.48 26.80 18.84
CA ASN A 310 -42.49 26.36 19.82
C ASN A 310 -41.89 24.99 19.50
N SER A 311 -42.65 24.09 18.90
CA SER A 311 -42.15 22.77 18.49
C SER A 311 -41.07 22.90 17.39
N LEU A 312 -41.28 23.82 16.42
CA LEU A 312 -40.33 24.09 15.35
C LEU A 312 -39.12 24.88 15.82
N THR A 313 -39.32 25.94 16.61
CA THR A 313 -38.20 26.74 17.15
C THR A 313 -37.32 25.93 18.09
N ARG A 314 -37.85 24.91 18.78
CA ARG A 314 -37.02 23.93 19.53
C ARG A 314 -36.22 23.00 18.62
N LYS A 315 -36.76 22.60 17.47
CA LYS A 315 -36.12 21.65 16.55
C LYS A 315 -35.00 22.30 15.73
N TYR A 316 -35.21 23.52 15.28
CA TYR A 316 -34.30 24.25 14.40
C TYR A 316 -33.53 25.38 15.09
N GLY A 317 -33.96 25.77 16.30
CA GLY A 317 -33.29 26.75 17.14
C GLY A 317 -33.67 28.20 16.85
N GLY A 318 -33.69 29.02 17.89
CA GLY A 318 -33.85 30.48 17.77
C GLY A 318 -35.29 30.98 17.85
N THR A 319 -35.53 32.14 17.26
CA THR A 319 -36.83 32.80 17.12
C THR A 319 -37.48 32.45 15.78
N VAL A 320 -38.74 32.86 15.57
CA VAL A 320 -39.42 32.70 14.27
C VAL A 320 -38.62 33.34 13.14
N ASP A 321 -38.05 34.53 13.37
CA ASP A 321 -37.24 35.23 12.36
C ASP A 321 -35.97 34.44 11.99
N ASN A 322 -35.28 33.85 12.98
CA ASN A 322 -34.12 32.99 12.72
C ASN A 322 -34.49 31.75 11.90
N LEU A 323 -35.70 31.20 12.11
CA LEU A 323 -36.20 30.05 11.38
C LEU A 323 -36.54 30.38 9.93
N LEU A 324 -37.08 31.57 9.66
CA LEU A 324 -37.32 32.08 8.31
C LEU A 324 -36.01 32.33 7.56
N ASP A 325 -34.99 32.88 8.24
CA ASP A 325 -33.64 33.02 7.68
C ASP A 325 -33.00 31.67 7.38
N TYR A 326 -33.16 30.70 8.30
CA TYR A 326 -32.71 29.33 8.08
C TYR A 326 -33.39 28.71 6.86
N TYR A 327 -34.71 28.84 6.73
CA TYR A 327 -35.49 28.39 5.58
C TYR A 327 -34.97 28.98 4.26
N ALA A 328 -34.75 30.29 4.21
CA ALA A 328 -34.23 30.95 3.01
C ALA A 328 -32.81 30.47 2.61
N ASN A 329 -31.99 30.06 3.59
CA ASN A 329 -30.67 29.52 3.34
C ASN A 329 -30.72 28.07 2.82
N ILE A 330 -31.54 27.21 3.43
CA ILE A 330 -31.67 25.81 3.01
C ILE A 330 -32.35 25.67 1.63
N ASP A 331 -33.29 26.55 1.28
CA ASP A 331 -33.91 26.58 -0.06
C ASP A 331 -32.89 26.94 -1.14
N LYS A 332 -32.05 27.97 -0.92
CA LYS A 332 -30.95 28.31 -1.83
C LYS A 332 -29.96 27.15 -1.99
N GLU A 333 -29.63 26.47 -0.89
CA GLU A 333 -28.75 25.29 -0.92
C GLU A 333 -29.38 24.14 -1.73
N TYR A 334 -30.68 23.87 -1.52
CA TYR A 334 -31.43 22.84 -2.24
C TYR A 334 -31.47 23.08 -3.75
N GLN A 335 -31.76 24.31 -4.19
CA GLN A 335 -31.79 24.68 -5.60
C GLN A 335 -30.41 24.55 -6.27
N LEU A 336 -29.34 24.88 -5.55
CA LEU A 336 -27.98 24.75 -6.06
C LEU A 336 -27.57 23.28 -6.24
N LEU A 337 -27.96 22.41 -5.31
CA LEU A 337 -27.64 20.98 -5.35
C LEU A 337 -28.43 20.21 -6.43
N THR A 338 -29.67 20.60 -6.67
CA THR A 338 -30.55 19.94 -7.67
C THR A 338 -30.24 20.34 -9.13
N GLY A 339 -29.50 21.42 -9.37
CA GLY A 339 -29.14 21.91 -10.70
C GLY A 339 -27.96 21.21 -11.41
N SER A 340 -27.29 20.23 -10.80
CA SER A 340 -25.94 19.75 -11.22
C SER A 340 -25.84 18.30 -11.75
N GLU A 341 -26.94 17.66 -12.14
CA GLU A 341 -27.03 16.18 -12.20
C GLU A 341 -26.60 15.47 -13.50
N SER A 342 -25.91 16.11 -14.45
CA SER A 342 -25.76 15.55 -15.82
C SER A 342 -24.47 14.80 -16.19
N SER A 343 -23.56 14.44 -15.27
CA SER A 343 -22.21 13.97 -15.66
C SER A 343 -21.81 12.53 -15.23
N SER A 344 -22.67 11.77 -14.54
CA SER A 344 -22.25 10.49 -13.92
C SER A 344 -22.27 9.26 -14.83
N GLN A 345 -23.12 9.23 -15.87
CA GLN A 345 -23.32 8.03 -16.69
C GLN A 345 -22.14 7.74 -17.64
N ASP A 346 -21.45 8.76 -18.14
CA ASP A 346 -20.37 8.58 -19.13
C ASP A 346 -19.17 7.81 -18.55
N LEU A 347 -18.77 8.13 -17.32
CA LEU A 347 -17.63 7.47 -16.66
C LEU A 347 -17.90 5.98 -16.38
N GLU A 348 -19.14 5.60 -16.10
CA GLU A 348 -19.50 4.19 -15.88
C GLU A 348 -19.48 3.38 -17.18
N VAL A 349 -19.88 4.00 -18.30
CA VAL A 349 -19.82 3.39 -19.63
C VAL A 349 -18.37 3.19 -20.06
N GLU A 350 -17.51 4.18 -19.86
CA GLU A 350 -16.07 4.06 -20.11
C GLU A 350 -15.44 2.98 -19.21
N LEU A 351 -15.80 2.91 -17.94
CA LEU A 351 -15.26 1.91 -17.01
C LEU A 351 -15.58 0.49 -17.48
N LYS A 352 -16.81 0.23 -17.92
CA LYS A 352 -17.21 -1.07 -18.48
C LYS A 352 -16.47 -1.42 -19.77
N LYS A 353 -16.14 -0.41 -20.59
CA LYS A 353 -15.36 -0.61 -21.82
C LYS A 353 -13.92 -1.00 -21.50
N GLU A 354 -13.26 -0.27 -20.60
CA GLU A 354 -11.90 -0.59 -20.15
C GLU A 354 -11.85 -1.93 -19.40
N GLU A 355 -12.88 -2.29 -18.62
CA GLU A 355 -12.96 -3.59 -17.95
C GLU A 355 -12.99 -4.75 -18.96
N LYS A 356 -13.79 -4.64 -20.03
CA LYS A 356 -13.81 -5.66 -21.10
C LYS A 356 -12.45 -5.78 -21.79
N ALA A 357 -11.80 -4.65 -22.07
CA ALA A 357 -10.46 -4.64 -22.66
C ALA A 357 -9.44 -5.29 -21.72
N LEU A 358 -9.49 -4.98 -20.42
CA LEU A 358 -8.60 -5.55 -19.41
C LEU A 358 -8.75 -7.07 -19.31
N VAL A 359 -9.99 -7.59 -19.31
CA VAL A 359 -10.25 -9.04 -19.25
C VAL A 359 -9.71 -9.74 -20.51
N ALA A 360 -9.93 -9.16 -21.69
CA ALA A 360 -9.44 -9.73 -22.95
C ALA A 360 -7.90 -9.74 -23.00
N GLN A 361 -7.25 -8.64 -22.62
CA GLN A 361 -5.78 -8.55 -22.58
C GLN A 361 -5.16 -9.44 -21.50
N ALA A 362 -5.82 -9.61 -20.36
CA ALA A 362 -5.37 -10.55 -19.33
C ALA A 362 -5.41 -12.00 -19.82
N ALA A 363 -6.46 -12.37 -20.57
CA ALA A 363 -6.58 -13.70 -21.14
C ALA A 363 -5.50 -13.96 -22.21
N ASP A 364 -5.22 -12.99 -23.07
CA ASP A 364 -4.14 -13.08 -24.05
C ASP A 364 -2.75 -13.19 -23.37
N LEU A 365 -2.49 -12.35 -22.36
CA LEU A 365 -1.25 -12.42 -21.58
C LEU A 365 -1.08 -13.77 -20.87
N SER A 366 -2.16 -14.30 -20.28
CA SER A 366 -2.18 -15.64 -19.67
C SER A 366 -1.90 -16.74 -20.69
N GLN A 367 -2.52 -16.68 -21.87
CA GLN A 367 -2.29 -17.67 -22.93
C GLN A 367 -0.83 -17.68 -23.39
N GLN A 368 -0.24 -16.50 -23.64
CA GLN A 368 1.17 -16.40 -24.02
C GLN A 368 2.08 -16.89 -22.90
N ARG A 369 1.77 -16.59 -21.62
CA ARG A 369 2.51 -17.12 -20.47
C ARG A 369 2.48 -18.64 -20.38
N HIS A 370 1.34 -19.28 -20.63
CA HIS A 370 1.26 -20.74 -20.65
C HIS A 370 2.14 -21.35 -21.74
N GLN A 371 2.23 -20.71 -22.92
CA GLN A 371 3.14 -21.14 -23.98
C GLN A 371 4.60 -20.98 -23.56
N LEU A 372 4.97 -19.84 -22.96
CA LEU A 372 6.31 -19.62 -22.41
C LEU A 372 6.66 -20.62 -21.32
N ALA A 373 5.71 -20.96 -20.45
CA ALA A 373 5.87 -21.96 -19.41
C ALA A 373 6.22 -23.32 -20.01
N SER A 374 5.49 -23.80 -21.03
CA SER A 374 5.80 -25.06 -21.69
C SER A 374 7.17 -25.07 -22.39
N LEU A 375 7.57 -23.94 -22.98
CA LEU A 375 8.90 -23.81 -23.58
C LEU A 375 10.01 -23.83 -22.52
N LEU A 376 9.80 -23.13 -21.40
CA LEU A 376 10.74 -23.10 -20.27
C LEU A 376 10.86 -24.47 -19.62
N GLU A 377 9.75 -25.18 -19.40
CA GLU A 377 9.72 -26.55 -18.89
C GLU A 377 10.54 -27.51 -19.78
N ALA A 378 10.33 -27.45 -21.09
CA ALA A 378 11.04 -28.29 -22.04
C ALA A 378 12.55 -27.99 -22.08
N ASP A 379 12.92 -26.71 -22.05
CA ASP A 379 14.34 -26.33 -22.06
C ASP A 379 15.03 -26.71 -20.75
N ILE A 380 14.44 -26.40 -19.59
CA ILE A 380 14.98 -26.82 -18.29
C ILE A 380 15.12 -28.35 -18.23
N LYS A 381 14.12 -29.11 -18.69
CA LYS A 381 14.20 -30.57 -18.71
C LYS A 381 15.40 -31.08 -19.52
N LYS A 382 15.68 -30.46 -20.67
CA LYS A 382 16.88 -30.77 -21.46
C LYS A 382 18.16 -30.40 -20.70
N GLN A 383 18.21 -29.22 -20.08
CA GLN A 383 19.36 -28.81 -19.26
C GLN A 383 19.61 -29.78 -18.09
N LEU A 384 18.56 -30.29 -17.47
CA LEU A 384 18.64 -31.28 -16.38
C LEU A 384 19.15 -32.64 -16.85
N GLN A 385 18.72 -33.11 -18.02
CA GLN A 385 19.23 -34.35 -18.62
C GLN A 385 20.73 -34.27 -18.85
N ASP A 386 21.21 -33.17 -19.42
CA ASP A 386 22.64 -32.93 -19.65
C ASP A 386 23.45 -32.89 -18.32
N LEU A 387 22.81 -32.57 -17.20
CA LEU A 387 23.40 -32.58 -15.85
C LEU A 387 23.24 -33.92 -15.12
N TYR A 388 22.96 -35.01 -15.85
CA TYR A 388 22.70 -36.35 -15.32
C TYR A 388 21.50 -36.43 -14.35
N MET A 389 20.53 -35.53 -14.49
CA MET A 389 19.26 -35.53 -13.75
C MET A 389 18.10 -35.95 -14.66
N GLU A 390 18.25 -37.04 -15.41
CA GLU A 390 17.27 -37.52 -16.41
C GLU A 390 15.87 -37.78 -15.83
N LYS A 391 15.82 -38.11 -14.54
CA LYS A 391 14.60 -38.44 -13.81
C LYS A 391 13.93 -37.21 -13.17
N ALA A 392 14.62 -36.07 -13.15
CA ALA A 392 14.07 -34.85 -12.63
C ALA A 392 13.13 -34.21 -13.66
N ASP A 393 12.06 -33.60 -13.17
CA ASP A 393 11.09 -32.90 -14.01
C ASP A 393 10.75 -31.56 -13.38
N PHE A 394 10.56 -30.55 -14.23
CA PHE A 394 10.26 -29.18 -13.82
C PHE A 394 8.87 -28.80 -14.33
N LYS A 395 8.11 -28.05 -13.52
CA LYS A 395 6.78 -27.60 -13.87
C LYS A 395 6.54 -26.18 -13.38
N VAL A 396 5.97 -25.35 -14.24
CA VAL A 396 5.50 -24.01 -13.90
C VAL A 396 4.02 -24.13 -13.55
N GLN A 397 3.68 -23.87 -12.30
CA GLN A 397 2.30 -23.88 -11.85
C GLN A 397 1.74 -22.46 -11.88
N MET A 398 0.66 -22.28 -12.63
CA MET A 398 -0.09 -21.03 -12.70
C MET A 398 -1.41 -21.17 -11.97
N THR A 399 -1.74 -20.20 -11.13
CA THR A 399 -3.00 -20.16 -10.39
C THR A 399 -3.72 -18.84 -10.61
N PRO A 400 -5.05 -18.83 -10.82
CA PRO A 400 -5.81 -17.59 -10.96
C PRO A 400 -5.66 -16.68 -9.74
N SER A 401 -5.48 -15.39 -9.98
CA SER A 401 -5.33 -14.36 -8.95
C SER A 401 -6.13 -13.10 -9.29
N LYS A 402 -6.12 -12.12 -8.39
CA LYS A 402 -6.75 -10.82 -8.66
C LYS A 402 -5.96 -10.04 -9.70
N PHE A 403 -6.65 -9.29 -10.54
CA PHE A 403 -6.03 -8.34 -11.45
C PHE A 403 -5.08 -7.41 -10.71
N ASN A 404 -3.85 -7.36 -11.17
CA ASN A 404 -2.79 -6.49 -10.72
C ASN A 404 -2.00 -6.00 -11.94
N ARG A 405 -1.04 -5.10 -11.74
CA ARG A 405 -0.26 -4.52 -12.84
C ARG A 405 0.49 -5.59 -13.67
N ASN A 406 0.75 -6.77 -13.13
CA ASN A 406 1.45 -7.86 -13.81
C ASN A 406 0.50 -8.96 -14.32
N GLY A 407 -0.82 -8.84 -14.21
CA GLY A 407 -1.77 -9.83 -14.71
C GLY A 407 -2.79 -10.27 -13.67
N ASN A 408 -3.44 -11.40 -13.92
CA ASN A 408 -4.44 -12.02 -13.05
C ASN A 408 -4.05 -13.46 -12.68
N GLU A 409 -2.75 -13.76 -12.59
CA GLU A 409 -2.22 -15.08 -12.29
C GLU A 409 -1.04 -14.97 -11.34
N ALA A 410 -0.89 -15.98 -10.48
CA ALA A 410 0.31 -16.20 -9.68
C ALA A 410 1.07 -17.39 -10.28
N VAL A 411 2.37 -17.22 -10.44
CA VAL A 411 3.30 -18.21 -11.01
C VAL A 411 4.17 -18.74 -9.89
N GLU A 412 4.31 -20.06 -9.81
CA GLU A 412 5.22 -20.73 -8.88
C GLU A 412 5.91 -21.92 -9.56
N PHE A 413 7.20 -22.09 -9.28
CA PHE A 413 8.02 -23.16 -9.85
C PHE A 413 8.00 -24.41 -8.97
N TYR A 414 7.73 -25.53 -9.62
CA TYR A 414 7.60 -26.85 -9.03
C TYR A 414 8.59 -27.81 -9.66
N ILE A 415 8.99 -28.80 -8.88
CA ILE A 415 9.98 -29.77 -9.29
C ILE A 415 9.72 -31.15 -8.69
N SER A 416 10.07 -32.17 -9.46
CA SER A 416 10.16 -33.56 -9.03
C SER A 416 11.59 -34.02 -9.26
N THR A 417 12.33 -34.40 -8.21
CA THR A 417 13.72 -34.87 -8.34
C THR A 417 13.80 -36.36 -8.66
N ASN A 418 12.82 -37.14 -8.19
CA ASN A 418 12.73 -38.58 -8.37
C ASN A 418 11.36 -39.00 -8.93
N PRO A 419 11.29 -40.02 -9.79
CA PRO A 419 10.02 -40.53 -10.31
C PRO A 419 9.19 -41.10 -9.15
N GLY A 420 7.93 -40.66 -9.05
CA GLY A 420 6.98 -41.11 -8.02
C GLY A 420 6.88 -40.22 -6.78
N GLU A 421 7.76 -39.22 -6.59
CA GLU A 421 7.65 -38.26 -5.48
C GLU A 421 6.65 -37.11 -5.71
N GLY A 422 6.12 -37.00 -6.94
CA GLY A 422 5.25 -35.90 -7.36
C GLY A 422 5.99 -34.56 -7.49
N PHE A 423 5.27 -33.53 -7.93
CA PHE A 423 5.79 -32.17 -8.02
C PHE A 423 5.64 -31.46 -6.67
N LYS A 424 6.72 -30.87 -6.17
CA LYS A 424 6.76 -30.06 -4.94
C LYS A 424 7.24 -28.65 -5.28
N PRO A 425 6.82 -27.61 -4.53
CA PRO A 425 7.37 -26.27 -4.67
C PRO A 425 8.90 -26.30 -4.53
N LEU A 426 9.60 -25.54 -5.36
CA LEU A 426 11.07 -25.46 -5.37
C LEU A 426 11.65 -25.17 -3.97
N VAL A 427 10.96 -24.34 -3.20
CA VAL A 427 11.32 -23.94 -1.83
C VAL A 427 11.43 -25.12 -0.86
N LYS A 428 10.75 -26.24 -1.14
CA LYS A 428 10.66 -27.41 -0.25
C LYS A 428 11.65 -28.53 -0.60
N VAL A 429 12.53 -28.33 -1.58
CA VAL A 429 13.54 -29.34 -1.95
C VAL A 429 14.75 -29.23 -1.02
N ALA A 430 15.11 -30.33 -0.35
CA ALA A 430 16.02 -30.34 0.79
C ALA A 430 17.47 -30.80 0.48
N SER A 431 17.84 -31.06 -0.79
CA SER A 431 19.17 -31.58 -1.16
C SER A 431 20.04 -30.50 -1.79
N GLY A 432 21.10 -30.06 -1.09
CA GLY A 432 21.96 -28.95 -1.53
C GLY A 432 22.69 -29.19 -2.86
N GLY A 433 23.18 -30.41 -3.12
CA GLY A 433 23.87 -30.73 -4.37
C GLY A 433 22.94 -30.87 -5.58
N GLU A 434 21.69 -31.27 -5.36
CA GLU A 434 20.65 -31.24 -6.40
C GLU A 434 20.21 -29.82 -6.67
N LEU A 435 19.99 -29.02 -5.62
CA LEU A 435 19.57 -27.63 -5.75
C LEU A 435 20.54 -26.82 -6.60
N SER A 436 21.85 -26.89 -6.37
CA SER A 436 22.84 -26.16 -7.17
C SER A 436 22.78 -26.51 -8.66
N ARG A 437 22.57 -27.80 -9.00
CA ARG A 437 22.39 -28.24 -10.38
C ARG A 437 21.09 -27.74 -11.00
N LEU A 438 20.01 -27.73 -10.22
CA LEU A 438 18.72 -27.19 -10.63
C LEU A 438 18.80 -25.68 -10.89
N MET A 439 19.44 -24.93 -10.00
CA MET A 439 19.67 -23.50 -10.18
C MET A 439 20.45 -23.24 -11.47
N LEU A 440 21.54 -23.98 -11.70
CA LEU A 440 22.35 -23.87 -12.91
C LEU A 440 21.53 -24.18 -14.17
N ALA A 441 20.69 -25.22 -14.15
CA ALA A 441 19.83 -25.57 -15.28
C ALA A 441 18.82 -24.46 -15.60
N ILE A 442 18.14 -23.93 -14.57
CA ILE A 442 17.16 -22.85 -14.72
C ILE A 442 17.84 -21.58 -15.23
N LYS A 443 18.95 -21.17 -14.61
CA LYS A 443 19.68 -19.96 -15.00
C LYS A 443 20.38 -20.10 -16.35
N ALA A 444 20.91 -21.26 -16.72
CA ALA A 444 21.45 -21.49 -18.07
C ALA A 444 20.37 -21.35 -19.14
N SER A 445 19.15 -21.86 -18.87
CA SER A 445 17.99 -21.68 -19.75
C SER A 445 17.66 -20.20 -19.95
N ILE A 446 17.59 -19.43 -18.87
CA ILE A 446 17.28 -17.99 -18.90
C ILE A 446 18.43 -17.19 -19.54
N SER A 447 19.67 -17.46 -19.14
CA SER A 447 20.87 -16.71 -19.57
C SER A 447 21.20 -16.96 -21.04
N SER A 448 20.87 -18.14 -21.58
CA SER A 448 21.05 -18.40 -23.02
C SER A 448 20.21 -17.49 -23.93
N LYS A 449 19.17 -16.85 -23.36
CA LYS A 449 18.32 -15.87 -24.04
C LYS A 449 18.55 -14.43 -23.57
N ALA A 450 19.24 -14.24 -22.45
CA ALA A 450 19.59 -12.92 -21.97
C ALA A 450 20.95 -12.55 -22.57
N ASP A 451 21.00 -11.48 -23.36
CA ASP A 451 22.24 -10.99 -23.99
C ASP A 451 23.23 -10.39 -22.96
N LYS A 452 23.45 -10.98 -21.79
CA LYS A 452 24.32 -10.38 -20.77
C LYS A 452 25.80 -10.46 -21.17
N THR A 453 26.56 -9.40 -20.86
CA THR A 453 27.98 -9.28 -21.22
C THR A 453 28.91 -10.12 -20.36
N SER A 454 28.62 -10.27 -19.06
CA SER A 454 29.50 -10.99 -18.13
C SER A 454 28.69 -11.73 -17.07
N ILE A 455 29.09 -12.96 -16.74
CA ILE A 455 28.40 -13.86 -15.81
C ILE A 455 29.41 -14.39 -14.80
N VAL A 456 29.10 -14.28 -13.51
CA VAL A 456 29.93 -14.81 -12.42
C VAL A 456 29.22 -16.01 -11.79
N PHE A 457 29.95 -17.08 -11.49
CA PHE A 457 29.50 -18.30 -10.83
C PHE A 457 30.30 -18.53 -9.55
N ASP A 458 29.63 -18.44 -8.41
CA ASP A 458 30.19 -18.78 -7.09
C ASP A 458 29.77 -20.20 -6.69
N GLU A 459 30.74 -21.01 -6.24
CA GLU A 459 30.50 -22.32 -5.60
C GLU A 459 29.62 -23.32 -6.39
N VAL A 460 29.60 -23.25 -7.73
CA VAL A 460 28.85 -24.15 -8.63
C VAL A 460 29.21 -25.63 -8.52
N ASP A 461 30.35 -25.92 -7.89
CA ASP A 461 30.89 -27.26 -7.70
C ASP A 461 30.57 -27.88 -6.32
N THR A 462 29.81 -27.19 -5.48
CA THR A 462 29.46 -27.66 -4.14
C THR A 462 28.59 -28.93 -4.20
N GLY A 463 29.09 -30.02 -3.62
CA GLY A 463 28.36 -31.30 -3.54
C GLY A 463 28.31 -32.08 -4.87
N VAL A 464 29.23 -31.80 -5.80
CA VAL A 464 29.30 -32.47 -7.11
C VAL A 464 30.68 -33.11 -7.32
N SER A 465 30.73 -34.28 -7.96
CA SER A 465 32.00 -34.96 -8.30
C SER A 465 31.88 -35.83 -9.56
N GLY A 466 33.03 -36.23 -10.11
CA GLY A 466 33.12 -37.17 -11.24
C GLY A 466 32.49 -36.64 -12.53
N ARG A 467 31.76 -37.50 -13.27
CA ARG A 467 31.13 -37.16 -14.55
C ARG A 467 30.19 -35.95 -14.49
N VAL A 468 29.55 -35.72 -13.34
CA VAL A 468 28.62 -34.60 -13.16
C VAL A 468 29.37 -33.28 -13.09
N ALA A 469 30.53 -33.26 -12.44
CA ALA A 469 31.39 -32.07 -12.40
C ALA A 469 31.90 -31.69 -13.79
N HIS A 470 32.22 -32.69 -14.62
CA HIS A 470 32.62 -32.47 -16.01
C HIS A 470 31.47 -31.90 -16.86
N ALA A 471 30.24 -32.41 -16.72
CA ALA A 471 29.09 -31.86 -17.42
C ALA A 471 28.78 -30.40 -17.02
N ILE A 472 28.92 -30.06 -15.73
CA ILE A 472 28.81 -28.68 -15.25
C ILE A 472 29.90 -27.81 -15.89
N ALA A 473 31.15 -28.28 -15.87
CA ALA A 473 32.29 -27.59 -16.47
C ALA A 473 32.05 -27.28 -17.95
N GLN A 474 31.60 -28.26 -18.74
CA GLN A 474 31.29 -28.09 -20.16
C GLN A 474 30.14 -27.10 -20.40
N LYS A 475 29.10 -27.10 -19.56
CA LYS A 475 28.00 -26.13 -19.68
C LYS A 475 28.46 -24.71 -19.41
N ILE A 476 29.21 -24.50 -18.33
CA ILE A 476 29.75 -23.18 -17.97
C ILE A 476 30.69 -22.68 -19.07
N TYR A 477 31.57 -23.54 -19.58
CA TYR A 477 32.46 -23.23 -20.69
C TYR A 477 31.69 -22.84 -21.96
N LYS A 478 30.61 -23.56 -22.30
CA LYS A 478 29.75 -23.25 -23.45
C LYS A 478 29.05 -21.89 -23.31
N ILE A 479 28.69 -21.47 -22.10
CA ILE A 479 28.21 -20.11 -21.84
C ILE A 479 29.35 -19.10 -22.09
N GLY A 480 30.56 -19.43 -21.65
CA GLY A 480 31.80 -18.68 -21.90
C GLY A 480 32.11 -18.39 -23.37
N GLN A 481 31.60 -19.21 -24.30
CA GLN A 481 31.81 -18.99 -25.74
C GLN A 481 31.03 -17.79 -26.30
N ASN A 482 29.92 -17.41 -25.66
CA ASN A 482 29.05 -16.30 -26.11
C ASN A 482 29.05 -15.11 -25.15
N SER A 483 29.55 -15.29 -23.91
CA SER A 483 29.59 -14.26 -22.87
C SER A 483 30.86 -14.42 -22.03
N GLN A 484 31.32 -13.38 -21.36
CA GLN A 484 32.40 -13.54 -20.39
C GLN A 484 31.91 -14.32 -19.17
N VAL A 485 32.67 -15.33 -18.73
CA VAL A 485 32.34 -16.13 -17.55
C VAL A 485 33.47 -16.08 -16.53
N LEU A 486 33.14 -15.81 -15.27
CA LEU A 486 34.04 -15.91 -14.13
C LEU A 486 33.51 -16.98 -13.19
N ALA A 487 34.31 -17.96 -12.79
CA ALA A 487 33.88 -19.01 -11.88
C ALA A 487 34.87 -19.23 -10.73
N ILE A 488 34.37 -19.47 -9.52
CA ILE A 488 35.17 -19.98 -8.42
C ILE A 488 35.01 -21.50 -8.40
N SER A 489 36.12 -22.23 -8.44
CA SER A 489 36.07 -23.69 -8.35
C SER A 489 37.30 -24.29 -7.66
N HIS A 490 37.10 -25.43 -7.04
CA HIS A 490 38.10 -26.31 -6.45
C HIS A 490 38.20 -27.66 -7.19
N LEU A 491 37.41 -27.88 -8.25
CA LEU A 491 37.37 -29.13 -8.98
C LEU A 491 38.32 -29.11 -10.19
N PRO A 492 39.25 -30.09 -10.29
CA PRO A 492 40.16 -30.23 -11.43
C PRO A 492 39.45 -30.18 -12.79
N GLN A 493 38.25 -30.76 -12.89
CA GLN A 493 37.48 -30.85 -14.13
C GLN A 493 37.01 -29.48 -14.63
N VAL A 494 36.64 -28.57 -13.71
CA VAL A 494 36.19 -27.21 -14.04
C VAL A 494 37.38 -26.32 -14.38
N ILE A 495 38.48 -26.52 -13.66
CA ILE A 495 39.71 -25.72 -13.82
C ILE A 495 40.42 -26.07 -15.13
N ALA A 496 40.41 -27.35 -15.53
CA ALA A 496 41.06 -27.82 -16.74
C ALA A 496 40.41 -27.29 -18.03
N ILE A 497 39.08 -27.11 -18.05
CA ILE A 497 38.35 -26.62 -19.23
C ILE A 497 38.39 -25.09 -19.38
N ALA A 498 38.72 -24.36 -18.32
CA ALA A 498 38.72 -22.89 -18.36
C ALA A 498 39.82 -22.36 -19.29
N ASP A 499 39.54 -21.24 -19.97
CA ASP A 499 40.52 -20.55 -20.81
C ASP A 499 41.64 -19.94 -19.96
N TYR A 500 41.24 -19.27 -18.86
CA TYR A 500 42.15 -18.55 -17.96
C TYR A 500 42.00 -19.04 -16.53
N GLN A 501 43.11 -19.03 -15.78
CA GLN A 501 43.14 -19.44 -14.38
C GLN A 501 43.91 -18.43 -13.53
N PHE A 502 43.23 -17.81 -12.58
CA PHE A 502 43.84 -17.00 -11.53
C PHE A 502 44.05 -17.84 -10.28
N TYR A 503 45.27 -17.80 -9.74
CA TYR A 503 45.59 -18.41 -8.45
C TYR A 503 45.62 -17.36 -7.35
N ILE A 504 44.85 -17.60 -6.29
CA ILE A 504 44.72 -16.72 -5.15
C ILE A 504 45.42 -17.35 -3.94
N SER A 505 46.45 -16.68 -3.45
CA SER A 505 47.28 -17.13 -2.33
C SER A 505 47.22 -16.17 -1.15
N LYS A 506 47.36 -16.70 0.07
CA LYS A 506 47.58 -15.90 1.27
C LYS A 506 49.08 -15.74 1.52
N GLU A 507 49.52 -14.51 1.70
CA GLU A 507 50.82 -14.23 2.29
C GLU A 507 50.60 -13.66 3.70
N SER A 508 51.10 -14.39 4.71
CA SER A 508 51.11 -13.93 6.10
C SER A 508 52.46 -13.30 6.42
N LYS A 509 52.46 -12.03 6.82
CA LYS A 509 53.63 -11.35 7.40
C LYS A 509 53.30 -10.94 8.82
N ASN A 510 53.93 -11.57 9.82
CA ASN A 510 53.85 -11.33 11.26
C ASN A 510 52.44 -10.96 11.80
N ASP A 511 51.99 -9.70 11.63
CA ASP A 511 50.71 -9.16 12.13
C ASP A 511 49.60 -8.98 11.07
N SER A 512 49.83 -9.36 9.80
CA SER A 512 48.82 -9.20 8.75
C SER A 512 48.83 -10.31 7.71
N THR A 513 47.62 -10.69 7.28
CA THR A 513 47.39 -11.60 6.15
C THR A 513 46.94 -10.77 4.95
N VAL A 514 47.59 -10.98 3.81
CA VAL A 514 47.27 -10.31 2.55
C VAL A 514 46.94 -11.37 1.50
N SER A 515 45.87 -11.15 0.76
CA SER A 515 45.54 -11.95 -0.41
C SER A 515 46.25 -11.39 -1.65
N LYS A 516 46.87 -12.27 -2.44
CA LYS A 516 47.41 -11.94 -3.76
C LYS A 516 46.78 -12.83 -4.81
N ALA A 517 46.57 -12.29 -5.99
CA ALA A 517 46.02 -13.00 -7.13
C ALA A 517 46.96 -12.83 -8.34
N ARG A 518 47.20 -13.92 -9.08
CA ARG A 518 48.05 -13.93 -10.27
C ARG A 518 47.50 -14.87 -11.34
N LEU A 519 47.67 -14.52 -12.60
CA LEU A 519 47.34 -15.41 -13.72
C LEU A 519 48.38 -16.54 -13.80
N LEU A 520 47.93 -17.77 -14.02
CA LEU A 520 48.79 -18.93 -14.19
C LEU A 520 49.10 -19.19 -15.67
N ASP A 521 50.35 -19.53 -15.96
CA ASP A 521 50.73 -20.07 -17.28
C ASP A 521 50.37 -21.56 -17.42
N LYS A 522 50.50 -22.13 -18.61
CA LYS A 522 50.15 -23.54 -18.87
C LYS A 522 50.90 -24.53 -17.96
N ALA A 523 52.17 -24.29 -17.65
CA ALA A 523 52.96 -25.18 -16.80
C ALA A 523 52.49 -25.08 -15.33
N GLU A 524 52.23 -23.87 -14.85
CA GLU A 524 51.72 -23.62 -13.51
C GLU A 524 50.30 -24.16 -13.33
N ARG A 525 49.45 -24.08 -14.36
CA ARG A 525 48.13 -24.72 -14.36
C ARG A 525 48.22 -26.24 -14.20
N ILE A 526 49.17 -26.89 -14.88
CA ILE A 526 49.41 -28.34 -14.73
C ILE A 526 49.80 -28.67 -13.29
N GLU A 527 50.73 -27.91 -12.69
CA GLU A 527 51.14 -28.13 -11.31
C GLU A 527 49.99 -27.94 -10.32
N GLU A 528 49.17 -26.90 -10.49
CA GLU A 528 48.04 -26.63 -9.60
C GLU A 528 46.96 -27.72 -9.71
N ILE A 529 46.62 -28.17 -10.93
CA ILE A 529 45.69 -29.28 -11.13
C ILE A 529 46.26 -30.58 -10.56
N ALA A 530 47.55 -30.86 -10.78
CA ALA A 530 48.22 -32.05 -10.24
C ALA A 530 48.22 -32.05 -8.70
N LYS A 531 48.43 -30.88 -8.08
CA LYS A 531 48.33 -30.68 -6.64
C LYS A 531 46.91 -30.95 -6.13
N MET A 532 45.87 -30.54 -6.85
CA MET A 532 44.49 -30.84 -6.48
C MET A 532 44.16 -32.34 -6.59
N ILE A 533 44.76 -33.05 -7.54
CA ILE A 533 44.58 -34.50 -7.72
C ILE A 533 45.32 -35.30 -6.65
N ALA A 534 46.59 -34.98 -6.39
CA ALA A 534 47.47 -35.75 -5.52
C ALA A 534 47.48 -35.28 -4.05
N GLY A 535 47.01 -34.07 -3.77
CA GLY A 535 47.09 -33.44 -2.46
C GLY A 535 48.49 -32.89 -2.18
N THR A 536 49.28 -33.59 -1.36
CA THR A 536 50.56 -33.09 -0.84
C THR A 536 51.79 -33.53 -1.64
N ASP A 537 51.80 -34.75 -2.18
CA ASP A 537 52.94 -35.29 -2.92
C ASP A 537 52.66 -35.35 -4.42
N ILE A 538 53.14 -34.34 -5.15
CA ILE A 538 52.94 -34.24 -6.61
C ILE A 538 53.81 -35.30 -7.31
N THR A 539 53.16 -36.36 -7.77
CA THR A 539 53.79 -37.43 -8.56
C THR A 539 53.79 -37.11 -10.06
N GLU A 540 54.72 -37.67 -10.83
CA GLU A 540 54.71 -37.57 -12.30
C GLU A 540 53.42 -38.11 -12.91
N THR A 541 52.81 -39.12 -12.29
CA THR A 541 51.49 -39.64 -12.69
C THR A 541 50.37 -38.61 -12.51
N ALA A 542 50.40 -37.81 -11.45
CA ALA A 542 49.42 -36.74 -11.24
C ALA A 542 49.61 -35.59 -12.24
N ARG A 543 50.86 -35.25 -12.57
CA ARG A 543 51.17 -34.31 -13.66
C ARG A 543 50.65 -34.80 -15.00
N GLN A 544 50.81 -36.09 -15.29
CA GLN A 544 50.32 -36.66 -16.54
C GLN A 544 48.79 -36.61 -16.60
N GLN A 545 48.09 -36.98 -15.52
CA GLN A 545 46.62 -36.85 -15.46
C GLN A 545 46.16 -35.39 -15.61
N ALA A 546 46.88 -34.43 -15.01
CA ALA A 546 46.58 -33.01 -15.17
C ALA A 546 46.75 -32.53 -16.62
N ARG A 547 47.79 -32.99 -17.32
CA ARG A 547 47.97 -32.74 -18.76
C ARG A 547 46.83 -33.33 -19.58
N ASP A 548 46.48 -34.59 -19.31
CA ASP A 548 45.41 -35.27 -20.03
C ASP A 548 44.06 -34.53 -19.85
N LEU A 549 43.77 -33.97 -18.67
CA LEU A 549 42.58 -33.15 -18.44
C LEU A 549 42.62 -31.80 -19.18
N LEU A 550 43.79 -31.17 -19.26
CA LEU A 550 44.03 -29.93 -20.00
C LEU A 550 44.05 -30.13 -21.53
N GLU A 551 44.14 -31.36 -22.04
CA GLU A 551 44.17 -31.63 -23.47
C GLU A 551 42.86 -32.27 -23.99
N ASN A 552 42.08 -32.93 -23.14
CA ASN A 552 40.88 -33.70 -23.54
C ASN A 552 39.54 -32.99 -23.26
N HIS A 553 39.41 -31.68 -23.50
CA HIS A 553 38.15 -30.95 -23.28
C HIS A 553 37.43 -30.51 -24.56
#